data_AF-A0A7K9K6S4-F1
#
_entry.id   AF-A0A7K9K6S4-F1
#
_cell.length_a   1.000
_cell.length_b   1.000
_cell.length_c   1.000
_cell.angle_alpha   90.00
_cell.angle_beta   90.00
_cell.angle_gamma   90.00
#
_symmetry.space_group_name_H-M   'P 1'
#
loop_
_entity.id
_entity.type
_entity.pdbx_description
1 polymer ?
#
loop_
_entity_poly.entity_id
_entity_poly.type
_entity_poly.pdbx_seq_one_letter_code
_entity_poly.pdbx_strand_id
1 'polypeptide(L)'
;RLNSSDTDGEPMYIQMVTALVLQLIQCVVHLPSTEKDSNSEEESNKKVDQDVLMTNSYETAMRTAQNFLSIFLKKCGSKQGEEDYRPLFENFIQDLLSTVNKPEWPAAELLLSLLGRLLVHQFSNKSTEMALRVASLDYLGTVAARLRKDAVTSKMDQGSIARILKQVSGGEDEIQQLQKALLDYLDENTEIDASLVFSRKFYIAQWFRDTTMETEKAIKSQKDEDSSEGTHHAKDVETTGQIMHRAESRKTFLRSIIKTAPSQFSTLKYV
;
A
#
# COMPACT_ATOMS: atom_id res chain seq x y z
N ARG A 1 5.54 -16.87 12.22
CA ARG A 1 6.50 -16.10 13.04
C ARG A 1 6.92 -14.90 12.21
N LEU A 2 6.89 -13.69 12.73
CA LEU A 2 7.33 -12.50 12.01
C LEU A 2 8.85 -12.34 12.11
N ASN A 3 9.49 -11.85 11.04
CA ASN A 3 10.91 -11.52 11.05
C ASN A 3 11.11 -10.28 11.94
N SER A 4 11.76 -10.47 13.09
CA SER A 4 12.18 -9.40 13.99
C SER A 4 13.56 -8.91 13.56
N SER A 5 13.69 -7.61 13.31
CA SER A 5 14.98 -6.93 13.15
C SER A 5 15.65 -6.62 14.50
N ASP A 6 14.89 -6.71 15.61
CA ASP A 6 15.41 -6.50 16.95
C ASP A 6 15.98 -7.81 17.49
N THR A 7 17.30 -7.83 17.70
CA THR A 7 18.04 -8.94 18.29
C THR A 7 17.67 -9.22 19.76
N ASP A 8 16.98 -8.27 20.41
CA ASP A 8 16.46 -8.35 21.78
C ASP A 8 14.92 -8.46 21.87
N GLY A 9 14.22 -8.54 20.72
CA GLY A 9 12.76 -8.60 20.68
C GLY A 9 12.22 -10.02 20.80
N GLU A 10 11.25 -10.23 21.69
CA GLU A 10 10.47 -11.47 21.76
C GLU A 10 9.89 -11.82 20.38
N PRO A 11 9.91 -13.10 19.95
CA PRO A 11 9.39 -13.49 18.66
C PRO A 11 7.90 -13.16 18.57
N MET A 12 7.55 -12.35 17.57
CA MET A 12 6.18 -11.93 17.35
C MET A 12 5.44 -12.95 16.45
N TYR A 13 4.23 -13.31 16.85
CA TYR A 13 3.37 -14.24 16.14
C TYR A 13 2.03 -13.57 15.86
N ILE A 14 1.48 -13.86 14.68
CA ILE A 14 0.14 -13.43 14.26
C ILE A 14 -0.73 -14.64 14.00
N GLN A 15 -2.04 -14.44 14.03
CA GLN A 15 -2.98 -15.49 13.69
C GLN A 15 -2.87 -15.85 12.20
N MET A 16 -3.02 -17.15 11.91
CA MET A 16 -2.99 -17.66 10.54
C MET A 16 -4.08 -17.06 9.65
N VAL A 17 -5.25 -16.76 10.22
CA VAL A 17 -6.34 -16.11 9.50
C VAL A 17 -5.94 -14.70 9.07
N THR A 18 -5.29 -13.92 9.95
CA THR A 18 -4.80 -12.58 9.60
C THR A 18 -3.75 -12.65 8.50
N ALA A 19 -2.78 -13.57 8.61
CA ALA A 19 -1.77 -13.80 7.58
C ALA A 19 -2.41 -14.16 6.22
N LEU A 20 -3.41 -15.04 6.22
CA LEU A 20 -4.14 -15.41 5.01
C LEU A 20 -4.88 -14.23 4.39
N VAL A 21 -5.58 -13.43 5.19
CA VAL A 21 -6.29 -12.22 4.71
C VAL A 21 -5.31 -11.23 4.07
N LEU A 22 -4.17 -10.99 4.72
CA LEU A 22 -3.13 -10.12 4.19
C LEU A 22 -2.59 -10.64 2.85
N GLN A 23 -2.31 -11.94 2.74
CA GLN A 23 -1.84 -12.57 1.51
C GLN A 23 -2.89 -12.46 0.39
N LEU A 24 -4.16 -12.77 0.67
CA LEU A 24 -5.24 -12.69 -0.32
C LEU A 24 -5.38 -11.28 -0.90
N ILE A 25 -5.27 -10.24 -0.08
CA ILE A 25 -5.32 -8.85 -0.55
C ILE A 25 -4.10 -8.51 -1.40
N GLN A 26 -2.91 -8.99 -1.04
CA GLN A 26 -1.68 -8.75 -1.81
C GLN A 26 -1.71 -9.45 -3.16
N CYS A 27 -2.20 -10.69 -3.22
CA CYS A 27 -2.23 -11.52 -4.43
C CYS A 27 -3.16 -11.00 -5.54
N VAL A 28 -4.14 -10.16 -5.21
CA VAL A 28 -5.06 -9.55 -6.18
C VAL A 28 -4.33 -8.58 -7.13
N VAL A 29 -3.17 -8.08 -6.72
CA VAL A 29 -2.39 -7.14 -7.55
C VAL A 29 -1.64 -7.90 -8.64
N HIS A 30 -1.96 -7.56 -9.89
CA HIS A 30 -1.32 -8.12 -11.07
C HIS A 30 -0.53 -7.04 -11.80
N LEU A 31 0.77 -7.31 -11.97
CA LEU A 31 1.60 -6.50 -12.84
C LEU A 31 1.53 -7.04 -14.28
N PRO A 32 1.56 -6.16 -15.28
CA PRO A 32 1.63 -6.52 -16.69
C PRO A 32 2.81 -7.46 -16.96
N SER A 33 2.57 -8.55 -17.67
CA SER A 33 3.61 -9.53 -18.03
C SER A 33 4.49 -8.96 -19.14
N THR A 34 5.81 -9.07 -19.00
CA THR A 34 6.80 -8.62 -19.98
C THR A 34 6.84 -9.55 -21.19
N GLU A 35 5.74 -9.70 -21.93
CA GLU A 35 5.79 -10.39 -23.22
C GLU A 35 6.34 -9.44 -24.30
N LYS A 36 7.39 -9.93 -24.97
CA LYS A 36 8.20 -9.21 -25.94
C LYS A 36 7.45 -9.02 -27.26
N ASP A 37 6.60 -8.00 -27.37
CA ASP A 37 6.16 -7.53 -28.69
C ASP A 37 6.81 -6.20 -29.04
N SER A 38 7.88 -6.34 -29.82
CA SER A 38 8.74 -5.29 -30.34
C SER A 38 8.08 -4.70 -31.60
N ASN A 39 7.22 -3.69 -31.46
CA ASN A 39 6.83 -2.85 -32.58
C ASN A 39 6.63 -1.40 -32.11
N SER A 40 7.43 -0.50 -32.69
CA SER A 40 7.84 0.80 -32.13
C SER A 40 6.85 1.97 -32.31
N GLU A 41 5.68 1.76 -32.91
CA GLU A 41 4.69 2.84 -33.13
C GLU A 41 3.42 2.71 -32.27
N GLU A 42 3.17 1.55 -31.65
CA GLU A 42 2.06 1.35 -30.68
C GLU A 42 2.49 1.57 -29.22
N GLU A 43 3.70 2.05 -29.01
CA GLU A 43 4.34 2.04 -27.69
C GLU A 43 3.73 3.05 -26.71
N SER A 44 3.19 4.18 -27.19
CA SER A 44 2.53 5.19 -26.34
C SER A 44 1.15 4.73 -25.85
N ASN A 45 0.33 4.17 -26.72
CA ASN A 45 -0.99 3.61 -26.35
C ASN A 45 -0.84 2.40 -25.43
N LYS A 46 0.16 1.52 -25.67
CA LYS A 46 0.47 0.40 -24.77
C LYS A 46 0.93 0.86 -23.39
N LYS A 47 1.72 1.95 -23.28
CA LYS A 47 2.13 2.53 -21.99
C LYS A 47 0.93 3.03 -21.18
N VAL A 48 -0.02 3.71 -21.82
CA VAL A 48 -1.23 4.21 -21.15
C VAL A 48 -2.11 3.05 -20.67
N ASP A 49 -2.30 2.02 -21.50
CA ASP A 49 -3.09 0.84 -21.12
C ASP A 49 -2.44 0.08 -19.96
N GLN A 50 -1.11 -0.05 -19.98
CA GLN A 50 -0.34 -0.68 -18.91
C GLN A 50 -0.47 0.07 -17.57
N ASP A 51 -0.40 1.40 -17.61
CA ASP A 51 -0.60 2.27 -16.45
C ASP A 51 -2.00 2.09 -15.84
N VAL A 52 -3.03 2.05 -16.69
CA VAL A 52 -4.43 1.86 -16.29
C VAL A 52 -4.65 0.48 -15.68
N LEU A 53 -4.03 -0.57 -16.23
CA LEU A 53 -4.10 -1.91 -15.64
C LEU A 53 -3.49 -1.95 -14.23
N MET A 54 -2.34 -1.29 -14.03
CA MET A 54 -1.67 -1.24 -12.74
C MET A 54 -2.52 -0.53 -11.68
N THR A 55 -3.05 0.65 -12.00
CA THR A 55 -3.92 1.40 -11.09
C THR A 55 -5.20 0.63 -10.78
N ASN A 56 -5.86 0.05 -11.79
CA ASN A 56 -7.08 -0.73 -11.60
C ASN A 56 -6.85 -1.99 -10.74
N SER A 57 -5.70 -2.65 -10.88
CA SER A 57 -5.37 -3.83 -10.07
C SER A 57 -5.25 -3.47 -8.58
N TYR A 58 -4.62 -2.33 -8.26
CA TYR A 58 -4.52 -1.83 -6.89
C TYR A 58 -5.88 -1.39 -6.35
N GLU A 59 -6.68 -0.69 -7.15
CA GLU A 59 -8.06 -0.31 -6.77
C GLU A 59 -8.94 -1.55 -6.50
N THR A 60 -8.71 -2.66 -7.20
CA THR A 60 -9.37 -3.94 -6.93
C THR A 60 -8.95 -4.52 -5.57
N ALA A 61 -7.66 -4.44 -5.21
CA ALA A 61 -7.18 -4.82 -3.89
C ALA A 61 -7.78 -3.94 -2.77
N MET A 62 -7.85 -2.61 -2.98
CA MET A 62 -8.50 -1.68 -2.07
C MET A 62 -9.98 -2.01 -1.85
N ARG A 63 -10.72 -2.30 -2.93
CA ARG A 63 -12.14 -2.67 -2.86
C ARG A 63 -12.33 -3.98 -2.11
N THR A 64 -11.48 -4.96 -2.36
CA THR A 64 -11.50 -6.27 -1.67
C THR A 64 -11.27 -6.09 -0.17
N ALA A 65 -10.24 -5.32 0.21
CA ALA A 65 -9.93 -5.00 1.60
C ALA A 65 -11.08 -4.26 2.30
N GLN A 66 -11.67 -3.25 1.63
CA GLN A 66 -12.81 -2.51 2.17
C GLN A 66 -14.05 -3.38 2.36
N ASN A 67 -14.36 -4.25 1.39
CA ASN A 67 -15.49 -5.17 1.48
C ASN A 67 -15.31 -6.15 2.64
N PHE A 68 -14.12 -6.76 2.75
CA PHE A 68 -13.79 -7.64 3.86
C PHE A 68 -13.97 -6.95 5.22
N LEU A 69 -13.35 -5.78 5.42
CA LEU A 69 -13.46 -5.03 6.67
C LEU A 69 -14.90 -4.64 7.01
N SER A 70 -15.66 -4.19 6.01
CA SER A 70 -17.05 -3.79 6.20
C SER A 70 -17.93 -4.97 6.65
N ILE A 71 -17.79 -6.13 6.00
CA ILE A 71 -18.52 -7.34 6.37
C ILE A 71 -18.12 -7.81 7.76
N PHE A 72 -16.80 -7.87 8.04
CA PHE A 72 -16.30 -8.35 9.33
C PHE A 72 -16.79 -7.46 10.48
N LEU A 73 -16.64 -6.14 10.35
CA LEU A 73 -17.10 -5.18 11.36
C LEU A 73 -18.64 -5.21 11.52
N LYS A 74 -19.40 -5.36 10.44
CA LYS A 74 -20.86 -5.50 10.51
C LYS A 74 -21.26 -6.76 11.29
N LYS A 75 -20.51 -7.86 11.13
CA LYS A 75 -20.76 -9.10 11.86
C LYS A 75 -20.52 -8.95 13.36
N CYS A 76 -19.56 -8.11 13.78
CA CYS A 76 -19.32 -7.77 15.19
C CYS A 76 -20.48 -7.02 15.87
N GLY A 77 -21.37 -6.38 15.09
CA GLY A 77 -22.56 -5.71 15.62
C GLY A 77 -23.86 -6.50 15.47
N SER A 78 -23.83 -7.70 14.89
CA SER A 78 -25.04 -8.48 14.67
C SER A 78 -25.47 -9.21 15.94
N LYS A 79 -26.71 -9.00 16.37
CA LYS A 79 -27.33 -9.72 17.50
C LYS A 79 -27.85 -11.12 17.12
N GLN A 80 -27.75 -11.51 15.85
CA GLN A 80 -28.40 -12.72 15.31
C GLN A 80 -27.57 -14.00 15.47
N GLY A 81 -26.35 -13.93 16.02
CA GLY A 81 -25.52 -15.10 16.30
C GLY A 81 -25.25 -15.24 17.80
N GLU A 82 -25.15 -16.48 18.29
CA GLU A 82 -24.71 -16.78 19.67
C GLU A 82 -23.21 -16.48 19.88
N GLU A 83 -22.45 -16.27 18.80
CA GLU A 83 -21.00 -16.03 18.82
C GLU A 83 -20.66 -14.54 18.78
N ASP A 84 -19.90 -14.09 19.77
CA ASP A 84 -19.32 -12.75 19.81
C ASP A 84 -18.07 -12.69 18.92
N TYR A 85 -18.16 -12.00 17.77
CA TYR A 85 -17.04 -11.81 16.84
C TYR A 85 -16.04 -10.74 17.29
N ARG A 86 -16.33 -9.95 18.33
CA ARG A 86 -15.47 -8.84 18.78
C ARG A 86 -14.05 -9.29 19.17
N PRO A 87 -13.85 -10.38 19.96
CA PRO A 87 -12.50 -10.84 20.29
C PRO A 87 -11.68 -11.24 19.05
N LEU A 88 -12.32 -11.80 18.01
CA LEU A 88 -11.63 -12.12 16.76
C LEU A 88 -11.20 -10.86 16.01
N PHE A 89 -12.05 -9.83 16.02
CA PHE A 89 -11.73 -8.54 15.40
C PHE A 89 -10.63 -7.78 16.16
N GLU A 90 -10.65 -7.82 17.49
CA GLU A 90 -9.61 -7.25 18.34
C GLU A 90 -8.25 -7.92 18.09
N ASN A 91 -8.21 -9.26 18.05
CA ASN A 91 -6.99 -9.99 17.70
C ASN A 91 -6.50 -9.65 16.30
N PHE A 92 -7.41 -9.54 15.33
CA PHE A 92 -7.08 -9.10 13.98
C PHE A 92 -6.46 -7.70 13.96
N ILE A 93 -6.98 -6.74 14.75
CA ILE A 93 -6.38 -5.39 14.87
C ILE A 93 -4.97 -5.47 15.50
N GLN A 94 -4.78 -6.26 16.55
CA GLN A 94 -3.47 -6.43 17.17
C GLN A 94 -2.46 -7.03 16.20
N ASP A 95 -2.87 -8.03 15.43
CA ASP A 95 -2.05 -8.63 14.39
C ASP A 95 -1.69 -7.59 13.32
N LEU A 96 -2.65 -6.78 12.83
CA LEU A 96 -2.37 -5.71 11.86
C LEU A 96 -1.34 -4.71 12.40
N LEU A 97 -1.52 -4.25 13.65
CA LEU A 97 -0.59 -3.36 14.34
C LEU A 97 0.79 -3.99 14.58
N SER A 98 0.88 -5.32 14.62
CA SER A 98 2.16 -6.03 14.73
C SER A 98 2.88 -6.12 13.37
N THR A 99 2.11 -6.19 12.28
CA THR A 99 2.64 -6.30 10.90
C THR A 99 2.86 -4.95 10.21
N VAL A 100 2.33 -3.85 10.76
CA VAL A 100 2.48 -2.53 10.17
C VAL A 100 3.96 -2.13 10.10
N ASN A 101 4.38 -1.54 8.98
CA ASN A 101 5.77 -1.20 8.65
C ASN A 101 6.72 -2.40 8.43
N LYS A 102 6.22 -3.64 8.36
CA LYS A 102 7.02 -4.79 7.91
C LYS A 102 6.98 -4.87 6.38
N PRO A 103 8.13 -4.96 5.69
CA PRO A 103 8.19 -4.94 4.23
C PRO A 103 7.48 -6.15 3.59
N GLU A 104 7.35 -7.26 4.31
CA GLU A 104 6.65 -8.45 3.84
C GLU A 104 5.11 -8.30 3.87
N TRP A 105 4.60 -7.27 4.55
CA TRP A 105 3.17 -7.11 4.83
C TRP A 105 2.60 -5.74 4.43
N PRO A 106 2.75 -5.30 3.16
CA PRO A 106 2.29 -3.97 2.75
C PRO A 106 0.77 -3.75 2.88
N ALA A 107 -0.03 -4.82 2.74
CA ALA A 107 -1.48 -4.72 2.88
C ALA A 107 -1.95 -4.34 4.30
N ALA A 108 -1.10 -4.48 5.32
CA ALA A 108 -1.45 -4.11 6.70
C ALA A 108 -1.69 -2.60 6.84
N GLU A 109 -0.86 -1.78 6.18
CA GLU A 109 -1.03 -0.32 6.15
C GLU A 109 -2.34 0.05 5.46
N LEU A 110 -2.63 -0.55 4.30
CA LEU A 110 -3.87 -0.33 3.57
C LEU A 110 -5.09 -0.67 4.44
N LEU A 111 -5.08 -1.83 5.09
CA LEU A 111 -6.17 -2.26 5.97
C LEU A 111 -6.35 -1.32 7.16
N LEU A 112 -5.29 -0.90 7.83
CA LEU A 112 -5.38 0.05 8.95
C LEU A 112 -5.92 1.42 8.50
N SER A 113 -5.51 1.90 7.32
CA SER A 113 -6.01 3.16 6.73
C SER A 113 -7.50 3.08 6.39
N LEU A 114 -7.94 1.98 5.78
CA LEU A 114 -9.36 1.72 5.49
C LEU A 114 -10.18 1.54 6.78
N LEU A 115 -9.63 0.80 7.74
CA LEU A 115 -10.26 0.56 9.03
C LEU A 115 -10.48 1.87 9.78
N GLY A 116 -9.48 2.75 9.85
CA GLY A 116 -9.63 4.06 10.51
C GLY A 116 -10.79 4.87 9.94
N ARG A 117 -10.90 4.95 8.61
CA ARG A 117 -12.02 5.62 7.94
C ARG A 117 -13.36 4.96 8.24
N LEU A 118 -13.41 3.63 8.19
CA LEU A 118 -14.61 2.85 8.46
C LEU A 118 -15.09 3.05 9.92
N LEU A 119 -14.19 2.97 10.90
CA LEU A 119 -14.50 3.16 12.31
C LEU A 119 -15.04 4.57 12.58
N VAL A 120 -14.42 5.60 12.00
CA VAL A 120 -14.90 6.99 12.10
C VAL A 120 -16.32 7.14 11.57
N HIS A 121 -16.61 6.53 10.43
CA HIS A 121 -17.96 6.54 9.87
C HIS A 121 -18.96 5.82 10.78
N GLN A 122 -18.59 4.65 11.31
CA GLN A 122 -19.47 3.82 12.14
C GLN A 122 -19.80 4.45 13.50
N PHE A 123 -18.81 4.98 14.23
CA PHE A 123 -19.08 5.57 15.55
C PHE A 123 -19.82 6.91 15.45
N SER A 124 -19.61 7.68 14.36
CA SER A 124 -20.29 8.96 14.13
C SER A 124 -21.76 8.78 13.72
N ASN A 125 -22.08 7.68 13.03
CA ASN A 125 -23.42 7.42 12.55
C ASN A 125 -24.41 7.06 13.67
N LYS A 126 -25.39 7.95 13.90
CA LYS A 126 -26.42 7.79 14.94
C LYS A 126 -27.40 6.63 14.70
N SER A 127 -27.50 6.11 13.46
CA SER A 127 -28.34 4.95 13.17
C SER A 127 -27.67 3.61 13.51
N THR A 128 -26.37 3.62 13.80
CA THR A 128 -25.64 2.41 14.21
C THR A 128 -25.92 2.08 15.67
N GLU A 129 -26.00 0.80 16.01
CA GLU A 129 -26.23 0.37 17.40
C GLU A 129 -25.17 0.90 18.36
N MET A 130 -25.61 1.31 19.56
CA MET A 130 -24.73 1.90 20.57
C MET A 130 -23.54 0.99 20.92
N ALA A 131 -23.76 -0.33 21.05
CA ALA A 131 -22.70 -1.28 21.35
C ALA A 131 -21.60 -1.30 20.28
N LEU A 132 -21.98 -1.33 19.00
CA LEU A 132 -21.02 -1.29 17.89
C LEU A 132 -20.30 0.06 17.80
N ARG A 133 -20.99 1.17 18.13
CA ARG A 133 -20.37 2.50 18.17
C ARG A 133 -19.30 2.61 19.27
N VAL A 134 -19.59 2.08 20.46
CA VAL A 134 -18.64 2.04 21.58
C VAL A 134 -17.44 1.18 21.23
N ALA A 135 -17.65 -0.03 20.70
CA ALA A 135 -16.56 -0.91 20.27
C ALA A 135 -15.71 -0.26 19.16
N SER A 136 -16.35 0.39 18.18
CA SER A 136 -15.63 1.08 17.10
C SER A 136 -14.72 2.21 17.61
N LEU A 137 -15.18 2.93 18.63
CA LEU A 137 -14.39 3.99 19.26
C LEU A 137 -13.20 3.41 20.04
N ASP A 138 -13.39 2.29 20.74
CA ASP A 138 -12.33 1.60 21.48
C ASP A 138 -11.23 1.04 20.54
N TYR A 139 -11.64 0.43 19.43
CA TYR A 139 -10.73 -0.03 18.38
C TYR A 139 -9.91 1.12 17.80
N LEU A 140 -10.55 2.26 17.52
CA LEU A 140 -9.87 3.45 17.02
C LEU A 140 -8.87 4.00 18.05
N GLY A 141 -9.25 4.00 19.33
CA GLY A 141 -8.38 4.37 20.44
C GLY A 141 -7.14 3.48 20.52
N THR A 142 -7.32 2.17 20.41
CA THR A 142 -6.23 1.19 20.41
C THR A 142 -5.26 1.41 19.25
N VAL A 143 -5.78 1.57 18.02
CA VAL A 143 -4.96 1.85 16.83
C VAL A 143 -4.21 3.17 17.00
N ALA A 144 -4.89 4.24 17.40
CA ALA A 144 -4.27 5.55 17.58
C ALA A 144 -3.18 5.55 18.66
N ALA A 145 -3.42 4.89 19.79
CA ALA A 145 -2.46 4.77 20.87
C ALA A 145 -1.21 4.01 20.43
N ARG A 146 -1.37 2.88 19.72
CA ARG A 146 -0.24 2.08 19.24
C ARG A 146 0.57 2.82 18.17
N LEU A 147 -0.09 3.40 17.16
CA LEU A 147 0.59 4.19 16.13
C LEU A 147 1.35 5.38 16.74
N ARG A 148 0.78 6.04 17.76
CA ARG A 148 1.46 7.13 18.47
C ARG A 148 2.68 6.64 19.25
N LYS A 149 2.57 5.51 19.93
CA LYS A 149 3.70 4.89 20.64
C LYS A 149 4.83 4.55 19.66
N ASP A 150 4.50 3.91 18.55
CA ASP A 150 5.48 3.51 17.54
C ASP A 150 6.14 4.74 16.91
N ALA A 151 5.37 5.79 16.58
CA ALA A 151 5.92 7.03 16.05
C ALA A 151 6.92 7.73 17.00
N VAL A 152 6.62 7.76 18.31
CA VAL A 152 7.49 8.42 19.31
C VAL A 152 8.71 7.57 19.69
N THR A 153 8.57 6.24 19.64
CA THR A 153 9.66 5.31 19.98
C THR A 153 10.58 5.01 18.80
N SER A 154 10.07 5.12 17.58
CA SER A 154 10.88 4.97 16.37
C SER A 154 12.00 6.00 16.34
N LYS A 155 13.23 5.51 16.14
CA LYS A 155 14.41 6.35 15.93
C LYS A 155 14.86 6.17 14.50
N MET A 156 14.96 7.28 13.77
CA MET A 156 15.50 7.25 12.42
C MET A 156 17.01 7.08 12.49
N ASP A 157 17.49 5.87 12.17
CA ASP A 157 18.92 5.61 12.04
C ASP A 157 19.43 6.14 10.69
N GLN A 158 19.80 7.42 10.68
CA GLN A 158 20.39 8.07 9.51
C GLN A 158 21.66 7.37 9.01
N GLY A 159 22.42 6.72 9.89
CA GLY A 159 23.62 5.98 9.53
C GLY A 159 23.30 4.71 8.73
N SER A 160 22.24 3.99 9.11
CA SER A 160 21.73 2.86 8.33
C SER A 160 21.15 3.30 6.98
N ILE A 161 20.35 4.37 6.96
CA ILE A 161 19.81 4.93 5.71
C ILE A 161 20.94 5.33 4.77
N ALA A 162 21.95 6.06 5.25
CA ALA A 162 23.09 6.47 4.44
C ALA A 162 23.92 5.28 3.91
N ARG A 163 24.00 4.17 4.67
CA ARG A 163 24.65 2.93 4.20
C ARG A 163 23.86 2.27 3.07
N ILE A 164 22.53 2.19 3.21
CA ILE A 164 21.65 1.65 2.17
C ILE A 164 21.79 2.49 0.89
N LEU A 165 21.71 3.83 1.00
CA LEU A 165 21.85 4.74 -0.14
C LEU A 165 23.23 4.62 -0.83
N LYS A 166 24.29 4.31 -0.09
CA LYS A 166 25.63 4.05 -0.68
C LYS A 166 25.73 2.72 -1.41
N GLN A 167 24.97 1.71 -0.99
CA GLN A 167 25.01 0.37 -1.57
C GLN A 167 24.11 0.25 -2.79
N VAL A 168 23.00 0.98 -2.82
CA VAL A 168 22.01 0.87 -3.87
C VAL A 168 22.29 1.90 -4.97
N SER A 169 22.72 1.42 -6.13
CA SER A 169 22.83 2.21 -7.34
C SER A 169 21.53 2.13 -8.16
N GLY A 170 21.13 3.27 -8.74
CA GLY A 170 19.95 3.37 -9.60
C GLY A 170 18.80 4.08 -8.90
N GLY A 171 18.33 5.16 -9.52
CA GLY A 171 17.36 6.10 -8.97
C GLY A 171 17.87 7.53 -9.05
N GLU A 172 17.03 8.45 -9.51
CA GLU A 172 17.36 9.88 -9.68
C GLU A 172 17.40 10.63 -8.34
N ASP A 173 16.66 10.14 -7.35
CA ASP A 173 16.59 10.71 -5.99
C ASP A 173 16.68 9.63 -4.90
N GLU A 174 16.85 10.07 -3.66
CA GLU A 174 16.94 9.18 -2.48
C GLU A 174 15.70 8.28 -2.33
N ILE A 175 14.52 8.76 -2.73
CA ILE A 175 13.27 7.99 -2.65
C ILE A 175 13.32 6.80 -3.60
N GLN A 176 13.71 7.02 -4.86
CA GLN A 176 13.85 5.93 -5.85
C GLN A 176 14.91 4.91 -5.40
N GLN A 177 16.03 5.36 -4.83
CA GLN A 177 17.06 4.46 -4.31
C GLN A 177 16.53 3.60 -3.14
N LEU A 178 15.78 4.18 -2.21
CA LEU A 178 15.15 3.44 -1.11
C LEU A 178 14.05 2.48 -1.60
N GLN A 179 13.25 2.89 -2.59
CA GLN A 179 12.27 2.02 -3.23
C GLN A 179 12.95 0.82 -3.89
N LYS A 180 14.06 1.04 -4.62
CA LYS A 180 14.84 -0.04 -5.20
C LYS A 180 15.41 -0.97 -4.12
N ALA A 181 16.02 -0.42 -3.08
CA ALA A 181 16.58 -1.18 -1.96
C ALA A 181 15.54 -2.13 -1.34
N LEU A 182 14.33 -1.60 -1.08
CA LEU A 182 13.22 -2.38 -0.54
C LEU A 182 12.79 -3.50 -1.49
N LEU A 183 12.66 -3.20 -2.79
CA LEU A 183 12.26 -4.20 -3.77
C LEU A 183 13.33 -5.27 -3.99
N ASP A 184 14.62 -4.90 -3.95
CA ASP A 184 15.74 -5.84 -4.04
C ASP A 184 15.75 -6.77 -2.81
N TYR A 185 15.58 -6.22 -1.60
CA TYR A 185 15.43 -7.03 -0.38
C TYR A 185 14.29 -8.05 -0.50
N LEU A 186 13.12 -7.62 -1.00
CA LEU A 186 12.00 -8.53 -1.19
C LEU A 186 12.33 -9.61 -2.22
N ASP A 187 13.00 -9.25 -3.32
CA ASP A 187 13.38 -10.17 -4.39
C ASP A 187 14.38 -11.24 -3.91
N GLU A 188 15.43 -10.83 -3.19
CA GLU A 188 16.42 -11.74 -2.60
C GLU A 188 15.78 -12.74 -1.62
N ASN A 189 14.73 -12.33 -0.90
CA ASN A 189 14.03 -13.21 0.03
C ASN A 189 12.93 -14.07 -0.63
N THR A 190 12.62 -13.88 -1.93
CA THR A 190 11.61 -14.71 -2.62
C THR A 190 12.00 -16.19 -2.72
N GLU A 191 13.29 -16.50 -2.72
CA GLU A 191 13.78 -17.88 -2.68
C GLU A 191 13.41 -18.60 -1.37
N ILE A 192 13.30 -17.83 -0.28
CA ILE A 192 12.93 -18.34 1.04
C ILE A 192 11.40 -18.37 1.20
N ASP A 193 10.72 -17.32 0.74
CA ASP A 193 9.27 -17.20 0.78
C ASP A 193 8.72 -16.64 -0.54
N ALA A 194 8.14 -17.54 -1.34
CA ALA A 194 7.56 -17.20 -2.64
C ALA A 194 6.43 -16.17 -2.54
N SER A 195 5.79 -16.00 -1.38
CA SER A 195 4.70 -15.03 -1.22
C SER A 195 5.18 -13.57 -1.29
N LEU A 196 6.46 -13.30 -1.06
CA LEU A 196 7.05 -11.96 -1.15
C LEU A 196 6.97 -11.35 -2.56
N VAL A 197 6.80 -12.18 -3.59
CA VAL A 197 6.53 -11.71 -4.95
C VAL A 197 5.27 -10.85 -4.99
N PHE A 198 4.26 -11.17 -4.18
CA PHE A 198 3.00 -10.42 -4.12
C PHE A 198 3.20 -9.10 -3.38
N SER A 199 3.98 -9.09 -2.29
CA SER A 199 4.35 -7.87 -1.58
C SER A 199 5.11 -6.90 -2.50
N ARG A 200 6.07 -7.41 -3.28
CA ARG A 200 6.83 -6.65 -4.29
C ARG A 200 5.89 -6.04 -5.33
N LYS A 201 4.97 -6.83 -5.89
CA LYS A 201 3.96 -6.35 -6.86
C LYS A 201 3.05 -5.28 -6.27
N PHE A 202 2.65 -5.47 -5.02
CA PHE A 202 1.77 -4.57 -4.30
C PHE A 202 2.39 -3.18 -4.11
N TYR A 203 3.66 -3.09 -3.67
CA TYR A 203 4.36 -1.81 -3.53
C TYR A 203 4.48 -1.06 -4.86
N ILE A 204 4.86 -1.77 -5.93
CA ILE A 204 4.98 -1.18 -7.26
C ILE A 204 3.64 -0.59 -7.71
N ALA A 205 2.54 -1.33 -7.58
CA ALA A 205 1.21 -0.85 -7.96
C ALA A 205 0.74 0.32 -7.08
N GLN A 206 1.01 0.28 -5.78
CA GLN A 206 0.70 1.36 -4.84
C GLN A 206 1.42 2.65 -5.24
N TRP A 207 2.74 2.64 -5.43
CA TRP A 207 3.50 3.83 -5.82
C TRP A 207 3.09 4.36 -7.18
N PHE A 208 2.71 3.48 -8.11
CA PHE A 208 2.20 3.87 -9.41
C PHE A 208 0.88 4.64 -9.30
N ARG A 209 -0.04 4.10 -8.49
CA ARG A 209 -1.34 4.70 -8.21
C ARG A 209 -1.19 6.03 -7.46
N ASP A 210 -0.31 6.11 -6.47
CA ASP A 210 -0.07 7.34 -5.71
C ASP A 210 0.53 8.45 -6.58
N THR A 211 1.47 8.10 -7.48
CA THR A 211 2.03 9.03 -8.47
C THR A 211 0.94 9.54 -9.43
N THR A 212 0.02 8.66 -9.84
CA THR A 212 -1.11 9.04 -10.71
C THR A 212 -2.09 9.97 -9.97
N MET A 213 -2.43 9.66 -8.71
CA MET A 213 -3.29 10.51 -7.88
C MET A 213 -2.68 11.89 -7.59
N GLU A 214 -1.37 11.97 -7.37
CA GLU A 214 -0.66 13.24 -7.17
C GLU A 214 -0.81 14.13 -8.41
N THR A 215 -0.65 13.53 -9.60
CA THR A 215 -0.82 14.20 -10.89
C THR A 215 -2.26 14.67 -11.10
N GLU A 216 -3.25 13.81 -10.85
CA GLU A 216 -4.68 14.15 -10.98
C GLU A 216 -5.09 15.30 -10.06
N LYS A 217 -4.60 15.31 -8.81
CA LYS A 217 -4.86 16.38 -7.85
C LYS A 217 -4.27 17.71 -8.33
N ALA A 218 -3.02 17.71 -8.81
CA ALA A 218 -2.38 18.92 -9.32
C ALA A 218 -3.16 19.51 -10.50
N ILE A 219 -3.56 18.67 -11.47
CA ILE A 219 -4.36 19.09 -12.62
C ILE A 219 -5.72 19.65 -12.20
N LYS A 220 -6.37 19.02 -11.21
CA LYS A 220 -7.67 19.48 -10.71
C LYS A 220 -7.55 20.84 -10.01
N SER A 221 -6.55 21.01 -9.14
CA SER A 221 -6.28 22.28 -8.47
C SER A 221 -6.04 23.40 -9.47
N GLN A 222 -5.27 23.15 -10.54
CA GLN A 222 -5.07 24.13 -11.61
C GLN A 222 -6.39 24.51 -12.31
N LYS A 223 -7.24 23.54 -12.64
CA LYS A 223 -8.53 23.80 -13.30
C LYS A 223 -9.52 24.58 -12.42
N ASP A 224 -9.53 24.33 -11.11
CA ASP A 224 -10.40 25.03 -10.17
C ASP A 224 -9.97 26.51 -10.01
N GLU A 225 -8.68 26.84 -10.18
CA GLU A 225 -8.13 28.20 -10.08
C GLU A 225 -8.17 29.01 -11.39
N ASP A 226 -8.16 28.35 -12.55
CA ASP A 226 -8.36 29.00 -13.87
C ASP A 226 -9.71 29.73 -14.00
N SER A 227 -10.65 29.47 -13.08
CA SER A 227 -11.93 30.16 -12.98
C SER A 227 -11.86 31.50 -12.21
N SER A 228 -10.68 31.89 -11.70
CA SER A 228 -10.43 33.12 -10.92
C SER A 228 -9.15 33.83 -11.41
N GLU A 229 -9.27 34.87 -12.24
CA GLU A 229 -8.14 35.54 -12.91
C GLU A 229 -7.02 36.09 -12.01
N GLY A 230 -5.75 35.97 -12.44
CA GLY A 230 -4.61 36.77 -11.98
C GLY A 230 -3.23 36.10 -12.07
N THR A 231 -2.16 36.92 -12.04
CA THR A 231 -0.70 36.63 -12.19
C THR A 231 -0.11 35.42 -11.43
N HIS A 232 -0.89 34.80 -10.53
CA HIS A 232 -0.57 33.53 -9.86
C HIS A 232 -0.55 32.34 -10.83
N HIS A 233 -1.39 32.36 -11.86
CA HIS A 233 -1.56 31.28 -12.84
C HIS A 233 -0.24 30.80 -13.48
N ALA A 234 0.71 31.69 -13.78
CA ALA A 234 1.99 31.29 -14.38
C ALA A 234 2.87 30.45 -13.44
N LYS A 235 2.87 30.74 -12.14
CA LYS A 235 3.62 29.97 -11.14
C LYS A 235 2.95 28.62 -10.86
N ASP A 236 1.63 28.57 -10.93
CA ASP A 236 0.86 27.34 -10.67
C ASP A 236 0.91 26.38 -11.86
N VAL A 237 0.92 26.91 -13.10
CA VAL A 237 1.20 26.15 -14.33
C VAL A 237 2.63 25.57 -14.29
N GLU A 238 3.62 26.36 -13.87
CA GLU A 238 5.01 25.88 -13.74
C GLU A 238 5.15 24.80 -12.66
N THR A 239 4.47 24.97 -11.52
CA THR A 239 4.44 24.00 -10.42
C THR A 239 3.77 22.69 -10.87
N THR A 240 2.66 22.77 -11.60
CA THR A 240 1.96 21.60 -12.14
C THR A 240 2.83 20.88 -13.19
N GLY A 241 3.51 21.63 -14.05
CA GLY A 241 4.48 21.08 -15.01
C GLY A 241 5.62 20.31 -14.34
N GLN A 242 6.17 20.84 -13.25
CA GLN A 242 7.20 20.15 -12.45
C GLN A 242 6.67 18.86 -11.81
N ILE A 243 5.45 18.87 -11.28
CA ILE A 243 4.80 17.68 -10.72
C ILE A 243 4.61 16.60 -11.79
N MET A 244 4.12 16.99 -12.99
CA MET A 244 3.93 16.07 -14.10
C MET A 244 5.26 15.46 -14.57
N HIS A 245 6.31 16.27 -14.70
CA HIS A 245 7.64 15.77 -15.08
C HIS A 245 8.18 14.78 -14.04
N ARG A 246 8.07 15.12 -12.74
CA ARG A 246 8.49 14.23 -11.64
C ARG A 246 7.70 12.93 -11.65
N ALA A 247 6.40 12.99 -11.90
CA ALA A 247 5.54 11.83 -12.00
C ALA A 247 5.97 10.90 -13.15
N GLU A 248 6.30 11.44 -14.32
CA GLU A 248 6.78 10.64 -15.45
C GLU A 248 8.15 10.00 -15.19
N SER A 249 9.09 10.72 -14.55
CA SER A 249 10.36 10.15 -14.09
C SER A 249 10.14 8.94 -13.16
N ARG A 250 9.27 9.09 -12.15
CA ARG A 250 8.94 8.00 -11.22
C ARG A 250 8.28 6.82 -11.92
N LYS A 251 7.31 7.07 -12.81
CA LYS A 251 6.66 6.01 -13.59
C LYS A 251 7.66 5.27 -14.48
N THR A 252 8.56 6.00 -15.14
CA THR A 252 9.62 5.43 -15.97
C THR A 252 10.57 4.54 -15.16
N PHE A 253 10.97 5.01 -13.98
CA PHE A 253 11.77 4.23 -13.03
C PHE A 253 11.04 2.94 -12.61
N LEU A 254 9.79 3.02 -12.17
CA LEU A 254 9.02 1.82 -11.78
C LEU A 254 8.84 0.83 -12.95
N ARG A 255 8.57 1.32 -14.17
CA ARG A 255 8.48 0.48 -15.37
C ARG A 255 9.80 -0.22 -15.66
N SER A 256 10.94 0.45 -15.45
CA SER A 256 12.26 -0.17 -15.62
C SER A 256 12.48 -1.34 -14.68
N ILE A 257 12.04 -1.22 -13.42
CA ILE A 257 12.12 -2.28 -12.40
C ILE A 257 11.24 -3.48 -12.74
N ILE A 258 10.08 -3.24 -13.35
CA ILE A 258 9.19 -4.32 -13.81
C ILE A 258 9.86 -5.09 -14.95
N LYS A 259 10.53 -4.39 -15.88
CA LYS A 259 11.20 -5.01 -17.04
C LYS A 259 12.43 -5.82 -16.66
N THR A 260 13.17 -5.42 -15.61
CA THR A 260 14.38 -6.12 -15.16
C THR A 260 14.09 -7.29 -14.22
N ALA A 261 12.87 -7.42 -13.71
CA ALA A 261 12.50 -8.53 -12.84
C ALA A 261 12.66 -9.87 -13.59
N PRO A 262 13.44 -10.83 -13.07
CA PRO A 262 13.65 -12.10 -13.73
C PRO A 262 12.31 -12.83 -13.88
N SER A 263 12.06 -13.35 -15.09
CA SER A 263 10.84 -14.06 -15.50
C SER A 263 10.73 -15.46 -14.90
N GLN A 264 11.11 -15.65 -13.63
CA GLN A 264 11.10 -16.95 -12.97
C GLN A 264 9.68 -17.44 -12.62
N PHE A 265 8.65 -16.59 -12.68
CA PHE A 265 7.30 -16.93 -12.23
C PHE A 265 6.16 -16.67 -13.22
N SER A 266 6.43 -16.49 -14.51
CA SER A 266 5.39 -16.66 -15.55
C SER A 266 4.75 -18.06 -15.50
N THR A 267 5.41 -19.02 -14.84
CA THR A 267 5.00 -20.41 -14.69
C THR A 267 3.98 -20.68 -13.58
N LEU A 268 3.62 -19.70 -12.74
CA LEU A 268 2.58 -19.87 -11.71
C LEU A 268 1.15 -19.57 -12.20
N LYS A 269 0.97 -19.32 -13.50
CA LYS A 269 -0.36 -19.38 -14.11
C LYS A 269 -0.71 -20.86 -14.32
N TYR A 270 -1.77 -21.30 -13.66
CA TYR A 270 -2.41 -22.63 -13.72
C TYR A 270 -1.86 -23.70 -12.76
N VAL A 271 -2.43 -23.73 -11.55
CA VAL A 271 -2.97 -24.95 -10.93
C VAL A 271 -4.38 -24.63 -10.43
#